data_AF-U3MVK6-F1
#
_entry.id   AF-U3MVK6-F1
#
_cell.length_a   1.000
_cell.length_b   1.000
_cell.length_c   1.000
_cell.angle_alpha   90.00
_cell.angle_beta   90.00
_cell.angle_gamma   90.00
#
_symmetry.space_group_name_H-M   'P 1'
#
loop_
_entity.id
_entity.type
_entity.pdbx_description
1 polymer ?
#
loop_
_entity_poly.entity_id
_entity_poly.type
_entity_poly.pdbx_seq_one_letter_code
_entity_poly.pdbx_strand_id
1 'polypeptide(L)'
;MSIGAGCSPEKAEPVRTAEIPEGIIDPAQWGKVYPVEYELWKQTEEPTPAGKSKYKKGNDVGEERIDKLDEFPFLALLYNGWAMGSEYSEPRGHQHMIPDQLEVEPGRYKAGGSCLSCKTPYAPELEQKMGKDYFSTPYKEVLAKIPTEQQTLGVACVDCHMP
;
A
#
# COMPACT_ATOMS: atom_id res chain seq x y z
N MET A 1 14.34 -44.23 31.84
CA MET A 1 14.26 -42.91 31.17
C MET A 1 12.93 -42.27 31.53
N SER A 2 12.92 -41.23 32.36
CA SER A 2 11.73 -40.45 32.64
C SER A 2 11.42 -39.54 31.45
N ILE A 3 10.30 -39.79 30.78
CA ILE A 3 9.78 -38.94 29.71
C ILE A 3 9.26 -37.68 30.42
N GLY A 4 9.94 -36.55 30.22
CA GLY A 4 9.53 -35.26 30.77
C GLY A 4 8.16 -34.88 30.23
N ALA A 5 7.20 -34.69 31.13
CA ALA A 5 5.91 -34.11 30.80
C ALA A 5 6.13 -32.63 30.47
N GLY A 6 6.14 -32.29 29.17
CA GLY A 6 6.07 -30.89 28.74
C GLY A 6 4.71 -30.30 29.10
N CYS A 7 4.69 -29.12 29.72
CA CYS A 7 3.46 -28.39 30.02
C CYS A 7 2.67 -28.14 28.74
N SER A 8 1.35 -28.36 28.78
CA SER A 8 0.45 -27.96 27.69
C SER A 8 0.58 -26.46 27.45
N PRO A 9 0.68 -25.99 26.19
CA PRO A 9 0.72 -24.56 25.92
C PRO A 9 -0.56 -23.91 26.43
N GLU A 10 -0.40 -22.76 27.08
CA GLU A 10 -1.51 -21.92 27.51
C GLU A 10 -2.37 -21.57 26.30
N LYS A 11 -3.69 -21.69 26.42
CA LYS A 11 -4.60 -21.33 25.33
C LYS A 11 -4.45 -19.84 25.05
N ALA A 12 -4.24 -19.48 23.79
CA ALA A 12 -4.20 -18.08 23.38
C ALA A 12 -5.50 -17.39 23.82
N GLU A 13 -5.37 -16.38 24.67
CA GLU A 13 -6.50 -15.53 25.04
C GLU A 13 -6.72 -14.49 23.93
N PRO A 14 -7.96 -14.30 23.46
CA PRO A 14 -8.26 -13.25 22.49
C PRO A 14 -8.02 -11.89 23.14
N VAL A 15 -7.26 -11.02 22.47
CA VAL A 15 -7.04 -9.65 22.92
C VAL A 15 -8.39 -8.94 23.00
N ARG A 16 -8.84 -8.61 24.22
CA ARG A 16 -10.05 -7.83 24.44
C ARG A 16 -9.80 -6.42 23.95
N THR A 17 -10.34 -6.12 22.79
CA THR A 17 -10.13 -4.86 22.09
C THR A 17 -11.36 -3.97 22.23
N ALA A 18 -11.13 -2.67 22.41
CA ALA A 18 -12.19 -1.68 22.47
C ALA A 18 -12.90 -1.57 21.12
N GLU A 19 -14.19 -1.21 21.13
CA GLU A 19 -14.94 -1.00 19.89
C GLU A 19 -14.37 0.18 19.09
N ILE A 20 -14.18 -0.03 17.79
CA ILE A 20 -13.80 1.03 16.85
C ILE A 20 -15.10 1.50 16.17
N PRO A 21 -15.36 2.80 16.07
CA PRO A 21 -16.53 3.28 15.33
C PRO A 21 -16.47 2.89 13.84
N GLU A 22 -17.63 2.63 13.23
CA GLU A 22 -17.71 2.43 11.78
C GLU A 22 -17.18 3.64 10.99
N GLY A 23 -16.47 3.38 9.89
CA GLY A 23 -15.99 4.40 8.97
C GLY A 23 -14.73 5.16 9.41
N ILE A 24 -14.06 4.73 10.48
CA ILE A 24 -12.79 5.33 10.90
C ILE A 24 -11.67 4.95 9.90
N ILE A 25 -11.23 5.93 9.11
CA ILE A 25 -10.15 5.75 8.13
C ILE A 25 -8.77 5.83 8.78
N ASP A 26 -8.56 6.76 9.71
CA ASP A 26 -7.27 7.04 10.35
C ASP A 26 -6.70 5.80 11.06
N PRO A 27 -5.62 5.17 10.54
CA PRO A 27 -5.02 3.98 11.13
C PRO A 27 -4.52 4.20 12.57
N ALA A 28 -4.21 5.44 12.97
CA ALA A 28 -3.78 5.72 14.32
C ALA A 28 -4.89 5.48 15.36
N GLN A 29 -6.17 5.59 14.98
CA GLN A 29 -7.28 5.22 15.86
C GLN A 29 -7.35 3.71 16.04
N TRP A 30 -7.14 2.94 14.98
CA TRP A 30 -7.06 1.48 15.02
C TRP A 30 -5.87 1.03 15.88
N GLY A 31 -4.73 1.72 15.77
CA GLY A 31 -3.52 1.42 16.57
C GLY A 31 -3.65 1.67 18.07
N LYS A 32 -4.64 2.44 18.53
CA LYS A 32 -4.96 2.53 19.98
C LYS A 32 -5.51 1.23 20.54
N VAL A 33 -6.13 0.43 19.67
CA VAL A 33 -6.81 -0.82 20.00
C VAL A 33 -5.93 -2.03 19.63
N TYR A 34 -5.26 -1.96 18.48
CA TYR A 34 -4.38 -2.99 17.92
C TYR A 34 -2.94 -2.45 17.73
N PRO A 35 -2.21 -2.14 18.83
CA PRO A 35 -0.92 -1.45 18.74
C PRO A 35 0.17 -2.28 18.08
N VAL A 36 0.14 -3.62 18.21
CA VAL A 36 1.14 -4.50 17.62
C VAL A 36 0.97 -4.54 16.10
N GLU A 37 -0.26 -4.72 15.64
CA GLU A 37 -0.62 -4.76 14.22
C GLU A 37 -0.35 -3.41 13.54
N TYR A 38 -0.66 -2.31 14.24
CA TYR A 38 -0.36 -0.96 13.76
C TYR A 38 1.14 -0.72 13.57
N GLU A 39 1.97 -1.14 14.52
CA GLU A 39 3.42 -1.04 14.37
C GLU A 39 3.96 -1.94 13.24
N LEU A 40 3.42 -3.15 13.06
CA LEU A 40 3.78 -4.01 11.93
C LEU A 40 3.35 -3.42 10.57
N TRP A 41 2.18 -2.77 10.51
CA TRP A 41 1.73 -2.06 9.31
C TRP A 41 2.65 -0.87 8.98
N LYS A 42 3.09 -0.11 9.99
CA LYS A 42 4.05 0.99 9.83
C LYS A 42 5.39 0.51 9.30
N GLN A 43 5.90 -0.63 9.78
CA GLN A 43 7.16 -1.22 9.32
C GLN A 43 7.22 -1.49 7.80
N THR A 44 6.11 -1.40 7.07
CA THR A 44 6.14 -1.44 5.60
C THR A 44 6.68 -0.16 4.96
N GLU A 45 6.94 0.91 5.72
CA GLU A 45 7.76 2.05 5.27
C GLU A 45 9.23 1.67 5.14
N GLU A 46 9.68 0.70 5.94
CA GLU A 46 11.09 0.32 6.04
C GLU A 46 11.55 -0.41 4.78
N PRO A 47 12.79 -0.17 4.36
CA PRO A 47 13.38 -0.83 3.21
C PRO A 47 13.52 -2.33 3.45
N THR A 48 13.25 -3.12 2.42
CA THR A 48 13.47 -4.57 2.51
C THR A 48 14.96 -4.92 2.39
N PRO A 49 15.46 -5.91 3.16
CA PRO A 49 16.87 -6.26 3.18
C PRO A 49 17.36 -6.83 1.85
N ALA A 50 18.45 -6.25 1.33
CA ALA A 50 19.07 -6.67 0.09
C ALA A 50 19.54 -8.14 0.11
N GLY A 51 19.49 -8.80 -1.04
CA GLY A 51 20.09 -10.13 -1.24
C GLY A 51 19.36 -11.29 -0.54
N LYS A 52 18.19 -11.04 0.06
CA LYS A 52 17.35 -12.10 0.67
C LYS A 52 16.49 -12.85 -0.35
N SER A 53 16.16 -12.22 -1.47
CA SER A 53 15.41 -12.85 -2.55
C SER A 53 16.11 -12.62 -3.89
N LYS A 54 16.07 -13.66 -4.74
CA LYS A 54 16.71 -13.67 -6.06
C LYS A 54 16.03 -12.73 -7.06
N TYR A 55 14.70 -12.65 -7.01
CA TYR A 55 13.88 -11.92 -8.00
C TYR A 55 13.10 -10.74 -7.40
N LYS A 56 13.25 -10.51 -6.10
CA LYS A 56 12.73 -9.36 -5.36
C LYS A 56 13.87 -8.84 -4.52
N LYS A 57 14.78 -8.13 -5.17
CA LYS A 57 16.10 -7.79 -4.63
C LYS A 57 16.04 -6.90 -3.40
N GLY A 58 14.91 -6.21 -3.19
CA GLY A 58 14.74 -5.24 -2.12
C GLY A 58 15.65 -4.04 -2.31
N ASN A 59 16.18 -3.51 -1.21
CA ASN A 59 17.12 -2.39 -1.20
C ASN A 59 16.51 -1.04 -1.64
N ASP A 60 15.41 -0.64 -1.00
CA ASP A 60 14.77 0.67 -1.21
C ASP A 60 15.56 1.86 -0.61
N VAL A 61 16.89 1.74 -0.46
CA VAL A 61 17.75 2.73 0.22
C VAL A 61 18.85 3.24 -0.72
N GLY A 62 18.95 4.57 -0.85
CA GLY A 62 20.11 5.27 -1.40
C GLY A 62 20.26 5.24 -2.92
N GLU A 63 19.76 4.22 -3.61
CA GLU A 63 19.73 4.13 -5.07
C GLU A 63 18.30 4.27 -5.60
N GLU A 64 18.17 4.62 -6.89
CA GLU A 64 16.89 4.61 -7.59
C GLU A 64 16.31 3.19 -7.57
N ARG A 65 14.99 3.07 -7.37
CA ARG A 65 14.33 1.75 -7.31
C ARG A 65 14.63 0.99 -8.59
N ILE A 66 14.91 -0.31 -8.44
CA ILE A 66 15.20 -1.20 -9.56
C ILE A 66 14.05 -1.14 -10.57
N ASP A 67 14.36 -0.75 -11.81
CA ASP A 67 13.42 -0.79 -12.91
C ASP A 67 13.38 -2.21 -13.52
N LYS A 68 12.17 -2.74 -13.69
CA LYS A 68 11.97 -4.01 -14.39
C LYS A 68 12.35 -3.93 -15.86
N LEU A 69 12.40 -2.74 -16.44
CA LEU A 69 12.91 -2.53 -17.79
C LEU A 69 14.40 -2.87 -17.89
N ASP A 70 15.18 -2.63 -16.83
CA ASP A 70 16.60 -3.03 -16.78
C ASP A 70 16.76 -4.54 -16.51
N GLU A 71 15.91 -5.11 -15.65
CA GLU A 71 15.93 -6.55 -15.37
C GLU A 71 15.46 -7.39 -16.57
N PHE A 72 14.52 -6.86 -17.34
CA PHE A 72 13.91 -7.51 -18.49
C PHE A 72 13.87 -6.54 -19.69
N PRO A 73 15.00 -6.33 -20.40
CA PRO A 73 15.11 -5.31 -21.46
C PRO A 73 14.09 -5.41 -22.60
N PHE A 74 13.55 -6.61 -22.85
CA PHE A 74 12.49 -6.79 -23.85
C PHE A 74 11.16 -6.11 -23.46
N LEU A 75 10.94 -5.81 -22.17
CA LEU A 75 9.73 -5.08 -21.73
C LEU A 75 9.71 -3.65 -22.28
N ALA A 76 10.85 -2.98 -22.41
CA ALA A 76 10.91 -1.63 -22.99
C ALA A 76 10.42 -1.63 -24.46
N LEU A 77 10.73 -2.69 -25.20
CA LEU A 77 10.23 -2.89 -26.57
C LEU A 77 8.72 -3.22 -26.58
N LEU A 78 8.28 -4.16 -25.74
CA LEU A 78 6.88 -4.62 -25.71
C LEU A 78 5.92 -3.54 -25.19
N TYR A 79 6.37 -2.69 -24.27
CA TYR A 79 5.59 -1.59 -23.71
C TYR A 79 5.85 -0.26 -24.41
N ASN A 80 6.59 -0.26 -25.52
CA ASN A 80 6.77 0.94 -26.30
C ASN A 80 5.42 1.47 -26.80
N GLY A 81 5.19 2.78 -26.63
CA GLY A 81 3.93 3.45 -27.00
C GLY A 81 3.08 3.91 -25.82
N TRP A 82 3.46 3.59 -24.58
CA TRP A 82 2.87 4.16 -23.36
C TRP A 82 3.86 4.15 -22.20
N ALA A 83 3.45 4.77 -21.09
CA ALA A 83 4.30 5.09 -19.94
C ALA A 83 4.99 3.89 -19.27
N MET A 84 4.43 2.68 -19.39
CA MET A 84 5.06 1.48 -18.84
C MET A 84 6.38 1.13 -19.54
N GLY A 85 6.60 1.61 -20.78
CA GLY A 85 7.87 1.46 -21.50
C GLY A 85 8.92 2.50 -21.12
N SER A 86 8.61 3.43 -20.21
CA SER A 86 9.52 4.45 -19.71
C SER A 86 9.91 4.24 -18.25
N GLU A 87 8.98 3.75 -17.43
CA GLU A 87 9.24 3.41 -16.03
C GLU A 87 8.35 2.24 -15.61
N TYR A 88 8.94 1.20 -15.03
CA TYR A 88 8.19 0.12 -14.37
C TYR A 88 8.97 -0.49 -13.20
N SER A 89 9.13 0.29 -12.12
CA SER A 89 9.88 -0.12 -10.94
C SER A 89 9.31 -1.33 -10.20
N GLU A 90 10.19 -2.02 -9.48
CA GLU A 90 9.84 -3.06 -8.51
C GLU A 90 8.90 -2.51 -7.39
N PRO A 91 7.93 -3.31 -6.91
CA PRO A 91 7.03 -2.89 -5.85
C PRO A 91 7.76 -2.83 -4.50
N ARG A 92 7.29 -1.96 -3.62
CA ARG A 92 7.74 -1.85 -2.24
C ARG A 92 6.55 -1.82 -1.27
N GLY A 93 6.81 -1.57 0.01
CA GLY A 93 5.81 -1.69 1.08
C GLY A 93 4.62 -0.73 0.97
N HIS A 94 3.55 -1.07 1.69
CA HIS A 94 2.23 -0.44 1.59
C HIS A 94 2.20 1.05 1.93
N GLN A 95 3.08 1.53 2.81
CA GLN A 95 3.19 2.97 3.13
C GLN A 95 3.55 3.83 1.90
N HIS A 96 4.13 3.22 0.86
CA HIS A 96 4.60 3.93 -0.33
C HIS A 96 3.59 3.94 -1.48
N MET A 97 2.37 3.40 -1.28
CA MET A 97 1.39 3.23 -2.37
C MET A 97 1.02 4.51 -3.11
N ILE A 98 0.69 5.59 -2.39
CA ILE A 98 0.42 6.89 -3.02
C ILE A 98 1.70 7.68 -3.32
N PRO A 99 2.70 7.76 -2.43
CA PRO A 99 3.99 8.40 -2.76
C PRO A 99 4.58 7.92 -4.08
N ASP A 100 4.60 6.61 -4.33
CA ASP A 100 5.08 6.04 -5.59
C ASP A 100 4.23 6.46 -6.78
N GLN A 101 2.91 6.57 -6.64
CA GLN A 101 2.06 7.08 -7.72
C GLN A 101 2.26 8.56 -8.02
N LEU A 102 2.73 9.34 -7.05
CA LEU A 102 3.01 10.76 -7.24
C LEU A 102 4.36 11.00 -7.91
N GLU A 103 5.32 10.12 -7.65
CA GLU A 103 6.69 10.19 -8.16
C GLU A 103 6.85 9.57 -9.55
N VAL A 104 6.07 8.54 -9.87
CA VAL A 104 6.13 7.84 -11.16
C VAL A 104 5.83 8.75 -12.35
N GLU A 105 6.34 8.39 -13.52
CA GLU A 105 6.08 9.07 -14.79
C GLU A 105 4.58 9.38 -14.97
N PRO A 106 4.19 10.65 -15.21
CA PRO A 106 2.78 11.06 -15.20
C PRO A 106 1.86 10.33 -16.16
N GLY A 107 2.38 9.84 -17.28
CA GLY A 107 1.70 8.96 -18.20
C GLY A 107 1.20 7.65 -17.59
N ARG A 108 1.78 7.17 -16.47
CA ARG A 108 1.35 5.95 -15.75
C ARG A 108 -0.01 6.11 -15.09
N TYR A 109 -0.44 7.33 -14.76
CA TYR A 109 -1.74 7.61 -14.15
C TYR A 109 -2.68 8.45 -15.04
N LYS A 110 -2.45 8.46 -16.36
CA LYS A 110 -3.33 9.12 -17.35
C LYS A 110 -4.75 8.56 -17.41
N ALA A 111 -5.00 7.41 -16.80
CA ALA A 111 -6.34 6.81 -16.69
C ALA A 111 -7.24 7.51 -15.65
N GLY A 112 -6.77 8.59 -15.00
CA GLY A 112 -7.59 9.41 -14.11
C GLY A 112 -7.74 8.81 -12.72
N GLY A 113 -8.85 9.12 -12.05
CA GLY A 113 -9.15 8.64 -10.70
C GLY A 113 -9.30 7.11 -10.61
N SER A 114 -9.46 6.42 -11.74
CA SER A 114 -9.34 4.95 -11.79
C SER A 114 -8.03 4.44 -11.17
N CYS A 115 -6.95 5.23 -11.24
CA CYS A 115 -5.67 4.87 -10.65
C CYS A 115 -5.67 4.89 -9.10
N LEU A 116 -6.65 5.53 -8.45
CA LEU A 116 -6.77 5.59 -6.99
C LEU A 116 -7.53 4.40 -6.39
N SER A 117 -8.26 3.62 -7.20
CA SER A 117 -9.19 2.58 -6.74
C SER A 117 -8.56 1.47 -5.89
N CYS A 118 -7.26 1.23 -6.05
CA CYS A 118 -6.52 0.22 -5.29
C CYS A 118 -5.39 0.84 -4.44
N LYS A 119 -5.53 2.11 -4.07
CA LYS A 119 -4.40 2.91 -3.55
C LYS A 119 -4.71 3.70 -2.29
N THR A 120 -5.98 4.01 -2.04
CA THR A 120 -6.39 4.83 -0.89
C THR A 120 -7.72 4.32 -0.31
N PRO A 121 -7.90 4.35 1.03
CA PRO A 121 -9.16 4.01 1.68
C PRO A 121 -10.32 4.94 1.33
N TYR A 122 -10.03 6.10 0.74
CA TYR A 122 -11.04 7.06 0.28
C TYR A 122 -11.70 6.66 -1.05
N ALA A 123 -11.16 5.66 -1.76
CA ALA A 123 -11.66 5.29 -3.08
C ALA A 123 -13.18 4.95 -3.09
N PRO A 124 -13.71 4.12 -2.18
CA PRO A 124 -15.14 3.80 -2.16
C PRO A 124 -16.02 5.03 -1.90
N GLU A 125 -15.62 5.92 -0.98
CA GLU A 125 -16.36 7.14 -0.66
C GLU A 125 -16.36 8.13 -1.83
N LEU A 126 -15.21 8.30 -2.49
CA LEU A 126 -15.08 9.18 -3.65
C LEU A 126 -15.83 8.63 -4.86
N GLU A 127 -15.78 7.32 -5.10
CA GLU A 127 -16.59 6.65 -6.12
C GLU A 127 -18.08 6.87 -5.86
N GLN A 128 -18.54 6.69 -4.61
CA GLN A 128 -19.94 6.92 -4.25
C GLN A 128 -20.38 8.38 -4.49
N LYS A 129 -19.51 9.35 -4.17
CA LYS A 129 -19.81 10.78 -4.31
C LYS A 129 -19.78 11.28 -5.75
N MET A 130 -18.84 10.79 -6.55
CA MET A 130 -18.60 11.27 -7.92
C MET A 130 -19.28 10.39 -8.99
N GLY A 131 -19.66 9.17 -8.64
CA GLY A 131 -20.18 8.18 -9.59
C GLY A 131 -19.18 7.89 -10.70
N LYS A 132 -19.66 7.86 -11.95
CA LYS A 132 -18.82 7.55 -13.12
C LYS A 132 -17.67 8.55 -13.32
N ASP A 133 -17.84 9.79 -12.85
CA ASP A 133 -16.83 10.84 -13.02
C ASP A 133 -15.58 10.55 -12.18
N TYR A 134 -15.68 9.74 -11.12
CA TYR A 134 -14.52 9.27 -10.34
C TYR A 134 -13.45 8.67 -11.25
N PHE A 135 -13.85 7.85 -12.20
CA PHE A 135 -12.92 7.09 -13.02
C PHE A 135 -12.20 7.96 -14.06
N SER A 136 -12.91 8.91 -14.68
CA SER A 136 -12.41 9.71 -15.81
C SER A 136 -11.78 11.04 -15.40
N THR A 137 -12.12 11.57 -14.21
CA THR A 137 -11.54 12.81 -13.69
C THR A 137 -10.03 12.66 -13.54
N PRO A 138 -9.21 13.67 -13.88
CA PRO A 138 -7.74 13.58 -13.76
C PRO A 138 -7.29 13.17 -12.35
N TYR A 139 -6.28 12.29 -12.28
CA TYR A 139 -5.79 11.68 -11.04
C TYR A 139 -5.57 12.70 -9.91
N LYS A 140 -4.86 13.80 -10.19
CA LYS A 140 -4.54 14.83 -9.19
C LYS A 140 -5.77 15.62 -8.73
N GLU A 141 -6.80 15.74 -9.56
CA GLU A 141 -8.06 16.39 -9.18
C GLU A 141 -8.90 15.51 -8.26
N VAL A 142 -8.90 14.19 -8.48
CA VAL A 142 -9.55 13.24 -7.55
C VAL A 142 -8.78 13.17 -6.23
N LEU A 143 -7.45 13.09 -6.29
CA LEU A 143 -6.60 13.08 -5.09
C LEU A 143 -6.79 14.34 -4.24
N ALA A 144 -6.94 15.51 -4.86
CA ALA A 144 -7.16 16.78 -4.17
C ALA A 144 -8.48 16.83 -3.36
N LYS A 145 -9.40 15.86 -3.54
CA LYS A 145 -10.63 15.74 -2.74
C LYS A 145 -10.40 15.01 -1.42
N ILE A 146 -9.27 14.34 -1.24
CA ILE A 146 -8.87 13.72 0.03
C ILE A 146 -8.31 14.81 0.95
N PRO A 147 -8.60 14.77 2.28
CA PRO A 147 -7.99 15.67 3.25
C PRO A 147 -6.47 15.74 3.07
N THR A 148 -5.92 16.96 3.09
CA THR A 148 -4.51 17.20 2.71
C THR A 148 -3.52 16.34 3.47
N GLU A 149 -3.75 16.13 4.76
CA GLU A 149 -2.94 15.29 5.65
C GLU A 149 -3.02 13.79 5.36
N GLN A 150 -3.98 13.36 4.54
CA GLN A 150 -4.20 11.96 4.15
C GLN A 150 -4.02 11.71 2.66
N GLN A 151 -3.61 12.71 1.88
CA GLN A 151 -3.36 12.56 0.44
C GLN A 151 -2.23 11.59 0.11
N THR A 152 -1.38 11.24 1.07
CA THR A 152 -0.34 10.22 0.90
C THR A 152 -0.68 8.91 1.61
N LEU A 153 -1.85 8.80 2.23
CA LEU A 153 -2.27 7.59 2.94
C LEU A 153 -2.55 6.47 1.92
N GLY A 154 -1.72 5.42 1.98
CA GLY A 154 -1.91 4.17 1.27
C GLY A 154 -3.03 3.32 1.88
N VAL A 155 -2.98 2.01 1.63
CA VAL A 155 -3.93 1.06 2.25
C VAL A 155 -3.92 1.18 3.79
N ALA A 156 -5.11 1.25 4.36
CA ALA A 156 -5.38 1.40 5.79
C ALA A 156 -6.09 0.16 6.35
N CYS A 157 -6.29 0.14 7.67
CA CYS A 157 -6.96 -0.95 8.37
C CYS A 157 -8.38 -1.20 7.83
N VAL A 158 -9.12 -0.12 7.58
CA VAL A 158 -10.52 -0.14 7.12
C VAL A 158 -10.71 -0.77 5.73
N ASP A 159 -9.66 -0.85 4.91
CA ASP A 159 -9.74 -1.49 3.59
C ASP A 159 -9.97 -3.01 3.67
N CYS A 160 -9.56 -3.62 4.79
CA CYS A 160 -9.58 -5.07 4.99
C CYS A 160 -10.38 -5.52 6.22
N HIS A 161 -10.59 -4.62 7.18
CA HIS A 161 -11.21 -4.93 8.47
C HIS A 161 -12.50 -4.16 8.65
N MET A 162 -13.53 -4.88 9.09
CA MET A 162 -14.73 -4.26 9.67
C MET A 162 -14.42 -3.92 11.12
N PRO A 163 -14.68 -2.67 11.56
CA PRO A 163 -14.44 -2.25 12.93
C PRO A 163 -15.42 -2.87 13.93
#